data_AF-A0AAV0JKI0-F1
#
_entry.id   AF-A0AAV0JKI0-F1
#
_cell.length_a   1.000
_cell.length_b   1.000
_cell.length_c   1.000
_cell.angle_alpha   90.00
_cell.angle_beta   90.00
_cell.angle_gamma   90.00
#
_symmetry.space_group_name_H-M   'P 1'
#
loop_
_entity.id
_entity.type
_entity.pdbx_description
1 polymer ?
#
loop_
_entity_poly.entity_id
_entity_poly.type
_entity_poly.pdbx_seq_one_letter_code
_entity_poly.pdbx_strand_id
1 'polypeptide(L)' 'MAVVENILLVFLVFMAANAITGEAVFGIDMNPCTISPCVAACKAVLREKYASASCFHKVICMCFG' A
#
# COMPACT_ATOMS: atom_id res chain seq x y z
N MET A 1 3.91 -14.52 -29.04
CA MET A 1 5.13 -14.59 -28.21
C MET A 1 4.87 -13.69 -27.01
N ALA A 2 4.03 -14.16 -26.08
CA ALA A 2 4.41 -14.95 -24.89
C ALA A 2 4.98 -14.04 -23.78
N VAL A 3 4.27 -14.04 -22.64
CA VAL A 3 4.66 -13.49 -21.33
C VAL A 3 4.52 -11.97 -21.14
N VAL A 4 3.30 -11.44 -21.15
CA VAL A 4 2.88 -10.53 -20.05
C VAL A 4 1.44 -10.87 -19.64
N GLU A 5 1.17 -12.17 -19.58
CA GLU A 5 0.06 -12.74 -18.84
C GLU A 5 0.59 -12.84 -17.39
N ASN A 6 -0.09 -12.22 -16.42
CA ASN A 6 0.34 -11.99 -15.02
C ASN A 6 1.40 -10.88 -14.78
N ILE A 7 0.94 -9.63 -14.65
CA ILE A 7 1.20 -8.72 -13.51
C ILE A 7 0.31 -7.49 -13.77
N LEU A 8 -0.97 -7.62 -13.44
CA LEU A 8 -1.85 -6.47 -13.34
C LEU A 8 -1.69 -5.90 -11.92
N LEU A 9 -0.55 -5.26 -11.65
CA LEU A 9 -0.39 -4.41 -10.46
C LEU A 9 -1.20 -3.14 -10.72
N VAL A 10 -2.50 -3.21 -10.46
CA VAL A 10 -3.40 -2.05 -10.47
C VAL A 10 -3.06 -1.20 -9.24
N PHE A 11 -2.10 -0.28 -9.39
CA PHE A 11 -1.90 0.79 -8.41
C PHE A 11 -3.04 1.80 -8.56
N LEU A 12 -4.14 1.57 -7.83
CA LEU A 12 -5.21 2.56 -7.66
C LEU A 12 -4.70 3.69 -6.76
N VAL A 13 -4.04 4.68 -7.37
CA VAL A 13 -3.62 5.91 -6.70
C VAL A 13 -4.84 6.81 -6.54
N PHE A 14 -5.55 6.68 -5.42
CA PHE A 14 -6.54 7.68 -5.01
C PHE A 14 -5.78 8.91 -4.48
N MET A 15 -5.42 9.83 -5.38
CA MET A 15 -5.02 11.17 -4.97
C MET A 15 -6.28 11.91 -4.51
N ALA A 16 -6.58 11.81 -3.22
CA ALA A 16 -7.56 12.68 -2.58
C ALA A 16 -7.02 14.12 -2.68
N ALA A 17 -7.50 14.85 -3.67
CA ALA A 17 -7.18 16.24 -3.93
C ALA A 17 -7.82 17.13 -2.84
N ASN A 18 -7.25 17.10 -1.64
CA ASN A 18 -7.44 18.11 -0.62
C ASN A 18 -6.08 18.33 0.01
N ALA A 19 -5.47 19.47 -0.29
CA ALA A 19 -4.20 19.91 0.28
C ALA A 19 -4.36 20.09 1.79
N ILE A 20 -4.19 19.00 2.53
CA ILE A 20 -3.80 19.01 3.93
C ILE A 20 -2.38 18.50 3.88
N THR A 21 -1.46 19.19 4.53
CA THR A 21 -0.09 18.73 4.79
C THR A 21 -0.13 17.51 5.73
N GLY A 22 -0.80 16.45 5.29
CA GLY A 22 -1.18 15.29 6.06
C GLY A 22 -0.50 14.07 5.48
N GLU A 23 0.06 13.26 6.38
CA GLU A 23 0.72 11.99 6.15
C GLU A 23 0.03 11.21 5.03
N ALA A 24 0.79 10.81 4.02
CA ALA A 24 0.23 10.15 2.84
C ALA A 24 -0.13 8.72 3.24
N VAL A 25 -1.43 8.45 3.43
CA VAL A 25 -1.92 7.12 3.77
C VAL A 25 -2.24 6.33 2.49
N PHE A 26 -1.56 5.21 2.30
CA PHE A 26 -1.76 4.32 1.15
C PHE A 26 -2.40 3.01 1.61
N GLY A 27 -3.47 2.58 0.95
CA GLY A 27 -4.08 1.26 1.18
C GLY A 27 -3.58 0.24 0.16
N ILE A 28 -3.18 -0.94 0.62
CA ILE A 28 -2.83 -2.11 -0.19
C ILE A 28 -3.82 -3.22 0.15
N ASP A 29 -4.57 -3.72 -0.82
CA ASP A 29 -5.38 -4.92 -0.62
C ASP A 29 -4.47 -6.13 -0.38
N MET A 30 -4.63 -6.74 0.79
CA MET A 30 -3.85 -7.88 1.25
C MET A 30 -4.75 -8.78 2.09
N ASN A 31 -5.20 -9.89 1.51
CA ASN A 31 -6.01 -10.90 2.19
C ASN A 31 -5.25 -12.25 2.21
N PRO A 32 -4.86 -12.79 3.38
CA PRO A 32 -5.03 -12.22 4.72
C PRO A 32 -4.01 -11.12 5.03
N CYS A 33 -4.47 -10.01 5.62
CA CYS A 33 -3.58 -8.94 6.07
C CYS A 33 -2.86 -9.40 7.33
N THR A 34 -1.54 -9.54 7.20
CA THR A 34 -0.64 -9.84 8.31
C THR A 34 0.40 -8.73 8.37
N ILE A 35 0.77 -8.32 9.59
CA ILE A 35 1.59 -7.11 9.81
C ILE A 35 2.95 -7.23 9.15
N SER A 36 3.62 -8.39 9.22
CA SER A 36 4.96 -8.57 8.65
C SER A 36 5.01 -8.32 7.12
N PRO A 37 4.21 -8.98 6.27
CA PRO A 37 4.21 -8.72 4.83
C PRO A 37 3.59 -7.34 4.49
N CYS A 38 2.65 -6.84 5.29
CA CYS A 38 2.12 -5.49 5.13
C CYS A 38 3.24 -4.43 5.28
N VAL A 39 4.04 -4.51 6.35
CA VAL A 39 5.20 -3.63 6.57
C VAL A 39 6.21 -3.75 5.44
N ALA A 40 6.50 -4.96 4.97
CA ALA A 40 7.43 -5.17 3.86
C ALA A 40 6.93 -4.50 2.57
N ALA A 41 5.64 -4.64 2.25
CA ALA A 41 5.02 -3.99 1.11
C ALA A 41 5.05 -2.46 1.23
N CYS A 42 4.67 -1.92 2.40
CA CYS A 42 4.70 -0.48 2.65
C CYS A 42 6.11 0.11 2.54
N LYS A 43 7.14 -0.58 3.07
CA LYS A 43 8.54 -0.16 2.92
C LYS A 43 9.00 -0.19 1.46
N ALA A 44 8.54 -1.13 0.65
CA ALA A 44 8.88 -1.17 -0.77
C ALA A 44 8.27 0.02 -1.55
N VAL A 45 7.06 0.43 -1.17
CA VAL A 45 6.32 1.54 -1.81
C VAL A 45 6.81 2.91 -1.33
N LEU A 46 6.81 3.14 -0.02
CA LEU A 46 7.15 4.44 0.59
C LEU A 46 8.65 4.67 0.76
N ARG A 47 9.46 3.59 0.83
CA ARG A 47 10.91 3.65 1.03
C ARG A 47 11.29 4.49 2.25
N GLU A 48 12.02 5.58 2.05
CA GLU A 48 12.47 6.50 3.09
C GLU A 48 11.32 7.30 3.73
N LYS A 49 10.15 7.30 3.11
CA LYS A 49 8.94 7.91 3.66
C LYS A 49 8.16 6.96 4.57
N TYR A 50 8.55 5.69 4.69
CA TYR A 50 7.81 4.77 5.55
C TYR A 50 7.87 5.20 7.02
N ALA A 51 6.72 5.53 7.60
CA ALA A 51 6.57 5.79 9.04
C ALA A 51 6.00 4.56 9.77
N SER A 52 4.85 4.06 9.33
CA SER A 52 4.21 2.89 9.95
C SER A 52 3.29 2.14 8.99
N ALA A 53 2.81 0.98 9.41
CA ALA A 53 1.76 0.24 8.72
C ALA A 53 0.79 -0.42 9.70
N SER A 54 -0.46 -0.59 9.28
CA SER A 54 -1.51 -1.21 10.07
C SER A 54 -2.43 -2.09 9.20
N CYS A 55 -2.97 -3.16 9.77
CA CYS A 55 -3.95 -4.00 9.09
C CYS A 55 -5.37 -3.60 9.48
N PHE A 56 -6.19 -3.25 8.48
CA PHE A 56 -7.60 -2.93 8.61
C PHE A 56 -8.46 -4.08 8.10
N HIS A 57 -9.46 -4.50 8.90
CA HIS A 57 -10.41 -5.57 8.58
C HIS A 57 -9.78 -6.91 8.13
N LYS A 58 -8.49 -7.16 8.44
CA LYS A 58 -7.72 -8.32 7.98
C LYS A 58 -7.60 -8.47 6.46
N VAL A 59 -7.95 -7.43 5.69
CA VAL A 59 -7.95 -7.48 4.22
C VAL A 59 -7.25 -6.28 3.59
N ILE A 60 -7.02 -5.22 4.34
CA ILE A 60 -6.35 -4.01 3.84
C ILE A 60 -5.14 -3.72 4.71
N CYS A 61 -4.00 -3.52 4.09
CA CYS A 61 -2.79 -3.00 4.69
C CYS A 61 -2.72 -1.49 4.45
N MET A 62 -2.78 -0.68 5.51
CA MET A 62 -2.60 0.76 5.47
C MET A 62 -1.13 1.09 5.71
N CYS A 63 -0.53 1.90 4.86
CA CYS A 63 0.83 2.42 4.95
C CYS A 63 0.78 3.91 5.25
N PHE A 64 1.55 4.38 6.22
CA PHE A 64 1.65 5.78 6.61
C PHE A 64 3.06 6.28 6.32
N GLY A 65 3.18 7.47 5.75
CA GLY A 65 4.47 8.11 5.46
C GLY A 65 4.44 9.61 5.30
#